data_AF-A0A1S1TFV3-F1
#
_entry.id   AF-A0A1S1TFV3-F1
#
_cell.length_a   1.000
_cell.length_b   1.000
_cell.length_c   1.000
_cell.angle_alpha   90.00
_cell.angle_beta   90.00
_cell.angle_gamma   90.00
#
_symmetry.space_group_name_H-M   'P 1'
#
loop_
_entity.id
_entity.type
_entity.pdbx_description
1 polymer ?
#
loop_
_entity_poly.entity_id
_entity_poly.type
_entity_poly.pdbx_seq_one_letter_code
_entity_poly.pdbx_strand_id
1 'polypeptide(L)'
;MAFDEMLTAENLPREPYKTYHEWYAGQDAAHLIRKAQDAENIFRKTGITFAVYGHEESAEKLIPFDIIPRIISGREWRKLAQGIEQRVLALNAFLDDIYHKQEIIKAGRIPRELIEKNSAFLPEMIGFKPPGGVYTHIVGTDIVRTGEDQFFVLEDNARTPSGVSYMLENRETMMQMFPELFTKNKVQRVEDYPRLLRQSLASLAPPGCKGRPRVAVLTPGIYNSAYYEHSFLADQMGVELVEGGDLRVIDGRVKMRTTRGYEAIDVLYRRVDDDFLDPLTFRPDSALGIPGIMDVYRAGNITIANAPGTGISDDKAIYSYMPEIVEFYTGRKPLLENVPTWRCSEPESLKYVLEHISELVIKEVHGSGGYGMLVGPTATKQERSDFAEKLKAKPGNYIAQPTLALSTVPIFVDKGIAPRHVDLRPYVLVSDKVKIIPGGLTRVALKQGSLVVNSSQGGGTKDTWVLED
;
A
#
# COMPACT_ATOMS: atom_id res chain seq x y z
N MET A 1 5.07 -7.07 26.64
CA MET A 1 3.76 -7.54 26.16
C MET A 1 3.32 -6.56 25.09
N ALA A 2 2.87 -7.04 23.92
CA ALA A 2 2.42 -6.16 22.84
C ALA A 2 1.12 -5.44 23.24
N PHE A 3 0.88 -4.26 22.67
CA PHE A 3 -0.39 -3.56 22.82
C PHE A 3 -1.52 -4.36 22.16
N ASP A 4 -2.58 -4.69 22.89
CA ASP A 4 -3.78 -5.31 22.33
C ASP A 4 -4.84 -4.26 21.99
N GLU A 5 -5.39 -4.35 20.78
CA GLU A 5 -6.37 -3.40 20.23
C GLU A 5 -7.71 -3.47 20.98
N MET A 6 -8.08 -4.65 21.51
CA MET A 6 -9.36 -4.85 22.20
C MET A 6 -9.23 -4.79 23.71
N LEU A 7 -8.22 -5.41 24.30
CA LEU A 7 -8.12 -5.60 25.76
C LEU A 7 -7.00 -4.75 26.40
N THR A 8 -7.24 -4.27 27.62
CA THR A 8 -6.20 -3.70 28.49
C THR A 8 -5.41 -4.81 29.19
N ALA A 9 -4.34 -4.43 29.92
CA ALA A 9 -3.56 -5.37 30.72
C ALA A 9 -4.40 -6.06 31.82
N GLU A 10 -5.48 -5.41 32.26
CA GLU A 10 -6.45 -5.91 33.24
C GLU A 10 -7.59 -6.73 32.61
N ASN A 11 -7.50 -7.09 31.32
CA ASN A 11 -8.53 -7.78 30.55
C ASN A 11 -9.87 -7.02 30.45
N LEU A 12 -9.84 -5.69 30.47
CA LEU A 12 -11.02 -4.86 30.23
C LEU A 12 -11.07 -4.43 28.75
N PRO A 13 -12.26 -4.36 28.12
CA PRO A 13 -12.37 -3.86 26.77
C PRO A 13 -12.01 -2.37 26.69
N ARG A 14 -11.15 -2.03 25.74
CA ARG A 14 -10.84 -0.65 25.37
C ARG A 14 -12.09 0.02 24.82
N GLU A 15 -12.15 1.35 24.96
CA GLU A 15 -13.34 2.14 24.63
C GLU A 15 -13.90 1.84 23.23
N PRO A 16 -13.10 1.81 22.14
CA PRO A 16 -13.63 1.58 20.79
C PRO A 16 -14.23 0.17 20.61
N TYR A 17 -13.83 -0.78 21.45
CA TYR A 17 -14.31 -2.17 21.39
C TYR A 17 -15.45 -2.48 22.35
N LYS A 18 -15.86 -1.57 23.25
CA LYS A 18 -16.88 -1.87 24.28
C LYS A 18 -18.15 -2.48 23.70
N THR A 19 -18.75 -1.80 22.72
CA THR A 19 -19.99 -2.24 22.05
C THR A 19 -19.83 -3.60 21.36
N TYR A 20 -18.69 -3.82 20.69
CA TYR A 20 -18.40 -5.09 20.04
C TYR A 20 -18.18 -6.21 21.06
N HIS A 21 -17.44 -5.93 22.13
CA HIS A 21 -17.14 -6.88 23.19
C HIS A 21 -18.41 -7.33 23.93
N GLU A 22 -19.32 -6.41 24.23
CA GLU A 22 -20.65 -6.72 24.80
C GLU A 22 -21.49 -7.58 23.85
N TRP A 23 -21.49 -7.26 22.54
CA TRP A 23 -22.17 -8.11 21.55
C TRP A 23 -21.56 -9.50 21.51
N TYR A 24 -20.23 -9.62 21.44
CA TYR A 24 -19.51 -10.89 21.37
C TYR A 24 -19.75 -11.77 22.59
N ALA A 25 -19.72 -11.18 23.80
CA ALA A 25 -19.98 -11.90 25.06
C ALA A 25 -21.40 -12.49 25.15
N GLY A 26 -22.35 -11.92 24.41
CA GLY A 26 -23.73 -12.42 24.33
C GLY A 26 -23.97 -13.45 23.21
N GLN A 27 -22.97 -13.80 22.41
CA GLN A 27 -23.14 -14.73 21.29
C GLN A 27 -22.97 -16.20 21.70
N ASP A 28 -23.66 -17.08 20.96
CA ASP A 28 -23.38 -18.51 20.98
C ASP A 28 -22.15 -18.82 20.10
N ALA A 29 -21.17 -19.53 20.66
CA ALA A 29 -19.93 -19.88 19.98
C ALA A 29 -20.17 -20.78 18.76
N ALA A 30 -21.11 -21.73 18.84
CA ALA A 30 -21.42 -22.61 17.73
C ALA A 30 -22.04 -21.84 16.54
N HIS A 31 -22.91 -20.87 16.85
CA HIS A 31 -23.45 -19.95 15.86
C HIS A 31 -22.36 -19.11 15.17
N LEU A 32 -21.40 -18.56 15.93
CA LEU A 32 -20.28 -17.79 15.36
C LEU A 32 -19.36 -18.63 14.47
N ILE A 33 -19.06 -19.88 14.85
CA ILE A 33 -18.29 -20.81 14.00
C ILE A 33 -18.99 -21.02 12.67
N ARG A 34 -20.31 -21.25 12.69
CA ARG A 34 -21.10 -21.42 11.47
C ARG A 34 -21.08 -20.15 10.60
N LYS A 35 -21.27 -18.97 11.19
CA LYS A 35 -21.15 -17.71 10.47
C LYS A 35 -19.75 -17.48 9.88
N ALA A 36 -18.69 -17.85 10.59
CA ALA A 36 -17.33 -17.76 10.05
C ALA A 36 -17.13 -18.66 8.81
N GLN A 37 -17.65 -19.89 8.86
CA GLN A 37 -17.63 -20.81 7.71
C GLN A 37 -18.48 -20.29 6.53
N ASP A 38 -19.64 -19.71 6.80
CA ASP A 38 -20.49 -19.08 5.79
C ASP A 38 -19.80 -17.87 5.14
N ALA A 39 -19.12 -17.03 5.94
CA ALA A 39 -18.32 -15.92 5.43
C ALA A 39 -17.18 -16.40 4.53
N GLU A 40 -16.43 -17.43 4.95
CA GLU A 40 -15.38 -18.02 4.11
C GLU A 40 -15.95 -18.53 2.78
N ASN A 41 -17.11 -19.20 2.81
CA ASN A 41 -17.80 -19.66 1.60
C ASN A 41 -18.27 -18.52 0.68
N ILE A 42 -18.66 -17.37 1.23
CA ILE A 42 -18.98 -16.18 0.44
C ILE A 42 -17.71 -15.72 -0.29
N PHE A 43 -16.61 -15.51 0.44
CA PHE A 43 -15.32 -15.14 -0.15
C PHE A 43 -14.87 -16.09 -1.28
N ARG A 44 -15.11 -17.40 -1.12
CA ARG A 44 -14.84 -18.39 -2.18
C ARG A 44 -15.67 -18.14 -3.43
N LYS A 45 -16.93 -17.77 -3.27
CA LYS A 45 -17.87 -17.55 -4.39
C LYS A 45 -17.67 -16.22 -5.09
N THR A 46 -17.26 -15.16 -4.37
CA THR A 46 -16.96 -13.86 -4.98
C THR A 46 -15.66 -13.86 -5.79
N GLY A 47 -14.86 -14.92 -5.72
CA GLY A 47 -13.64 -15.05 -6.52
C GLY A 47 -12.47 -14.21 -6.00
N ILE A 48 -12.49 -13.86 -4.71
CA ILE A 48 -11.41 -13.11 -4.07
C ILE A 48 -10.22 -14.05 -3.88
N THR A 49 -9.36 -14.14 -4.87
CA THR A 49 -8.19 -15.03 -4.89
C THR A 49 -6.88 -14.25 -5.00
N PHE A 50 -5.79 -14.87 -4.54
CA PHE A 50 -4.43 -14.39 -4.75
C PHE A 50 -3.54 -15.52 -5.28
N ALA A 51 -2.69 -15.23 -6.25
CA ALA A 51 -1.68 -16.18 -6.70
C ALA A 51 -0.51 -16.21 -5.70
N VAL A 52 -0.29 -17.33 -5.01
CA VAL A 52 0.83 -17.51 -4.08
C VAL A 52 2.06 -17.97 -4.85
N TYR A 53 3.11 -17.14 -4.89
CA TYR A 53 4.39 -17.53 -5.47
C TYR A 53 5.13 -18.49 -4.54
N GLY A 54 5.58 -19.64 -5.07
CA GLY A 54 6.53 -20.53 -4.38
C GLY A 54 6.09 -21.98 -4.13
N HIS A 55 4.92 -22.40 -4.60
CA HIS A 55 4.56 -23.83 -4.67
C HIS A 55 4.37 -24.25 -6.13
N GLU A 56 4.80 -25.47 -6.48
CA GLU A 56 4.77 -26.05 -7.84
C GLU A 56 3.37 -26.15 -8.47
N GLU A 57 2.32 -25.81 -7.71
CA GLU A 57 1.00 -25.51 -8.23
C GLU A 57 0.72 -24.02 -8.04
N SER A 58 0.68 -23.29 -9.15
CA SER A 58 0.07 -21.96 -9.26
C SER A 58 -1.45 -22.06 -9.03
N ALA A 59 -1.85 -22.56 -7.87
CA ALA A 59 -3.24 -22.58 -7.43
C ALA A 59 -3.54 -21.23 -6.77
N GLU A 60 -4.51 -20.52 -7.33
CA GLU A 60 -5.17 -19.40 -6.66
C GLU A 60 -5.59 -19.82 -5.25
N LYS A 61 -5.02 -19.17 -4.22
CA LYS A 61 -5.40 -19.40 -2.82
C LYS A 61 -6.30 -18.28 -2.37
N LEU A 62 -7.34 -18.65 -1.65
CA LEU A 62 -8.19 -17.71 -0.94
C LEU A 62 -7.42 -17.10 0.23
N ILE A 63 -7.49 -15.79 0.35
CA ILE A 63 -6.96 -15.11 1.53
C ILE A 63 -7.95 -15.38 2.68
N PRO A 64 -7.50 -15.96 3.81
CA PRO A 64 -8.39 -16.20 4.93
C PRO A 64 -8.98 -14.88 5.45
N PHE A 65 -10.30 -14.85 5.59
CA PHE A 65 -11.04 -13.74 6.16
C PHE A 65 -11.40 -14.04 7.60
N ASP A 66 -11.33 -13.03 8.46
CA ASP A 66 -11.74 -13.15 9.84
C ASP A 66 -12.82 -12.13 10.21
N ILE A 67 -13.84 -12.64 10.90
CA ILE A 67 -15.07 -11.95 11.24
C ILE A 67 -14.94 -10.93 12.38
N ILE A 68 -13.80 -10.84 13.04
CA ILE A 68 -13.55 -9.87 14.11
C ILE A 68 -12.95 -8.61 13.48
N PRO A 69 -13.67 -7.47 13.49
CA PRO A 69 -13.19 -6.25 12.87
C PRO A 69 -12.03 -5.65 13.67
N ARG A 70 -11.16 -4.94 12.98
CA ARG A 70 -10.21 -4.03 13.61
C ARG A 70 -10.87 -2.66 13.78
N ILE A 71 -11.16 -2.27 15.01
CA ILE A 71 -11.87 -1.01 15.32
C ILE A 71 -10.87 0.11 15.69
N ILE A 72 -11.01 1.25 15.02
CA ILE A 72 -10.24 2.49 15.24
C ILE A 72 -11.26 3.60 15.54
N SER A 73 -11.05 4.34 16.64
CA SER A 73 -11.89 5.48 17.00
C SER A 73 -11.78 6.64 16.01
N GLY A 74 -12.80 7.50 15.96
CA GLY A 74 -12.77 8.72 15.17
C GLY A 74 -11.60 9.65 15.53
N ARG A 75 -11.22 9.72 16.82
CA ARG A 75 -10.07 10.50 17.30
C ARG A 75 -8.73 9.95 16.80
N GLU A 76 -8.50 8.64 16.92
CA GLU A 76 -7.27 8.00 16.43
C GLU A 76 -7.16 8.17 14.91
N TRP A 77 -8.26 7.95 14.20
CA TRP A 77 -8.30 8.10 12.75
C TRP A 77 -8.02 9.52 12.29
N ARG A 78 -8.57 10.55 12.95
CA ARG A 78 -8.28 11.95 12.61
C ARG A 78 -6.79 12.28 12.69
N LYS A 79 -6.10 11.80 13.72
CA LYS A 79 -4.64 11.97 13.85
C LYS A 79 -3.90 11.24 12.73
N LEU A 80 -4.26 9.98 12.48
CA LEU A 80 -3.69 9.17 11.40
C LEU A 80 -3.86 9.85 10.04
N ALA A 81 -5.09 10.27 9.72
CA ALA A 81 -5.41 10.91 8.45
C ALA A 81 -4.62 12.22 8.23
N GLN A 82 -4.47 13.06 9.25
CA GLN A 82 -3.66 14.28 9.16
C GLN A 82 -2.18 14.00 8.87
N GLY A 83 -1.61 12.99 9.52
CA GLY A 83 -0.22 12.64 9.30
C GLY A 83 0.02 11.91 7.98
N ILE A 84 -0.92 11.09 7.53
CA ILE A 84 -0.92 10.50 6.18
C ILE A 84 -0.99 11.60 5.12
N GLU A 85 -1.88 12.59 5.28
CA GLU A 85 -2.00 13.73 4.37
C GLU A 85 -0.68 14.51 4.27
N GLN A 86 -0.07 14.86 5.40
CA GLN A 86 1.22 15.54 5.44
C GLN A 86 2.30 14.76 4.68
N ARG A 87 2.37 13.45 4.92
CA ARG A 87 3.36 12.56 4.30
C ARG A 87 3.17 12.47 2.78
N VAL A 88 1.94 12.29 2.31
CA VAL A 88 1.64 12.17 0.87
C VAL A 88 1.89 13.47 0.13
N LEU A 89 1.60 14.63 0.73
CA LEU A 89 1.96 15.92 0.15
C LEU A 89 3.49 16.08 0.02
N ALA A 90 4.24 15.64 1.03
CA ALA A 90 5.70 15.65 0.98
C ALA A 90 6.26 14.69 -0.07
N LEU A 91 5.69 13.48 -0.22
CA LEU A 91 6.06 12.52 -1.26
C LEU A 91 5.88 13.11 -2.67
N ASN A 92 4.74 13.75 -2.93
CA ASN A 92 4.49 14.38 -4.23
C ASN A 92 5.44 15.55 -4.50
N ALA A 93 5.73 16.38 -3.48
CA ALA A 93 6.70 17.47 -3.59
C ALA A 93 8.13 16.98 -3.79
N PHE A 94 8.51 15.88 -3.12
CA PHE A 94 9.79 15.21 -3.32
C PHE A 94 9.95 14.73 -4.76
N LEU A 95 8.94 14.04 -5.31
CA LEU A 95 8.93 13.58 -6.69
C LEU A 95 9.03 14.76 -7.68
N ASP A 96 8.30 15.85 -7.45
CA ASP A 96 8.42 17.07 -8.27
C ASP A 96 9.86 17.60 -8.23
N ASP A 97 10.46 17.69 -7.05
CA ASP A 97 11.80 18.27 -6.89
C ASP A 97 12.90 17.42 -7.54
N ILE A 98 12.91 16.10 -7.32
CA ILE A 98 13.97 15.23 -7.85
C ILE A 98 14.02 15.18 -9.38
N TYR A 99 12.85 15.33 -10.04
CA TYR A 99 12.75 15.39 -11.50
C TYR A 99 12.96 16.81 -12.05
N HIS A 100 13.07 17.83 -11.20
CA HIS A 100 13.25 19.22 -11.63
C HIS A 100 14.48 19.86 -11.00
N LYS A 101 14.31 20.57 -9.88
CA LYS A 101 15.32 21.47 -9.35
C LYS A 101 16.30 20.78 -8.41
N GLN A 102 15.94 19.64 -7.83
CA GLN A 102 16.73 18.86 -6.89
C GLN A 102 17.21 19.69 -5.69
N GLU A 103 16.36 20.59 -5.18
CA GLU A 103 16.68 21.48 -4.06
C GLU A 103 17.00 20.70 -2.78
N ILE A 104 16.32 19.59 -2.51
CA ILE A 104 16.62 18.74 -1.34
C ILE A 104 18.03 18.12 -1.39
N ILE A 105 18.52 17.82 -2.59
CA ILE A 105 19.88 17.31 -2.82
C ILE A 105 20.89 18.45 -2.68
N LYS A 106 20.61 19.62 -3.29
CA LYS A 106 21.46 20.83 -3.16
C LYS A 106 21.60 21.31 -1.72
N ALA A 107 20.55 21.14 -0.92
CA ALA A 107 20.54 21.43 0.50
C ALA A 107 21.30 20.39 1.35
N GLY A 108 21.82 19.32 0.72
CA GLY A 108 22.57 18.26 1.40
C GLY A 108 21.72 17.35 2.30
N ARG A 109 20.39 17.38 2.16
CA ARG A 109 19.49 16.55 2.99
C ARG A 109 19.45 15.10 2.52
N ILE A 110 19.59 14.87 1.21
CA ILE A 110 19.64 13.54 0.61
C ILE A 110 20.92 13.44 -0.25
N PRO A 111 21.72 12.38 -0.11
CA PRO A 111 22.86 12.12 -0.99
C PRO A 111 22.43 11.95 -2.45
N ARG A 112 23.11 12.66 -3.36
CA ARG A 112 22.88 12.59 -4.82
C ARG A 112 22.88 11.16 -5.35
N GLU A 113 23.80 10.33 -4.87
CA GLU A 113 23.96 8.96 -5.35
C GLU A 113 22.76 8.05 -5.05
N LEU A 114 21.94 8.36 -4.03
CA LEU A 114 20.70 7.62 -3.75
C LEU A 114 19.63 7.84 -4.81
N ILE A 115 19.75 8.89 -5.60
CA ILE A 115 18.84 9.18 -6.72
C ILE A 115 19.44 8.62 -8.01
N GLU A 116 20.68 8.98 -8.33
CA GLU A 116 21.32 8.64 -9.61
C GLU A 116 21.57 7.14 -9.79
N LYS A 117 21.76 6.37 -8.71
CA LYS A 117 21.97 4.91 -8.77
C LYS A 117 20.69 4.12 -8.54
N ASN A 118 19.55 4.77 -8.28
CA ASN A 118 18.30 4.08 -8.00
C ASN A 118 17.66 3.59 -9.30
N SER A 119 17.41 2.29 -9.41
CA SER A 119 16.80 1.70 -10.61
C SER A 119 15.36 2.15 -10.85
N ALA A 120 14.68 2.70 -9.84
CA ALA A 120 13.33 3.25 -9.95
C ALA A 120 13.30 4.74 -10.30
N PHE A 121 14.46 5.41 -10.39
CA PHE A 121 14.55 6.76 -10.94
C PHE A 121 14.41 6.68 -12.47
N LEU A 122 13.49 7.46 -13.05
CA LEU A 122 13.31 7.50 -14.50
C LEU A 122 13.83 8.82 -15.10
N PRO A 123 15.00 8.83 -15.76
CA PRO A 123 15.51 10.00 -16.47
C PRO A 123 14.51 10.60 -17.46
N GLU A 124 13.61 9.78 -18.01
CA GLU A 124 12.52 10.13 -18.93
C GLU A 124 11.54 11.17 -18.37
N MET A 125 11.50 11.31 -17.04
CA MET A 125 10.63 12.24 -16.31
C MET A 125 11.32 13.57 -15.96
N ILE A 126 12.63 13.71 -16.21
CA ILE A 126 13.38 14.94 -15.91
C ILE A 126 12.81 16.12 -16.70
N GLY A 127 12.51 17.22 -16.00
CA GLY A 127 11.96 18.44 -16.57
C GLY A 127 10.51 18.33 -17.02
N PHE A 128 9.85 17.20 -16.78
CA PHE A 128 8.45 16.98 -17.13
C PHE A 128 7.56 17.03 -15.88
N LYS A 129 6.51 17.85 -15.96
CA LYS A 129 5.47 17.99 -14.93
C LYS A 129 4.18 17.27 -15.39
N PRO A 130 3.75 16.21 -14.68
CA PRO A 130 2.46 15.56 -14.90
C PRO A 130 1.27 16.53 -14.90
N PRO A 131 0.15 16.20 -15.56
CA PRO A 131 -1.12 16.91 -15.41
C PRO A 131 -1.49 17.11 -13.93
N GLY A 132 -1.83 18.35 -13.57
CA GLY A 132 -2.12 18.73 -12.18
C GLY A 132 -0.91 18.75 -11.24
N GLY A 133 0.31 18.44 -11.71
CA GLY A 133 1.50 18.32 -10.86
C GLY A 133 1.42 17.14 -9.88
N VAL A 134 0.58 16.15 -10.16
CA VAL A 134 0.36 14.97 -9.31
C VAL A 134 1.11 13.77 -9.89
N TYR A 135 2.04 13.24 -9.11
CA TYR A 135 2.75 12.00 -9.41
C TYR A 135 2.02 10.80 -8.81
N THR A 136 1.67 10.88 -7.52
CA THR A 136 1.13 9.77 -6.72
C THR A 136 -0.39 9.90 -6.54
N HIS A 137 -1.13 9.55 -7.57
CA HIS A 137 -2.60 9.69 -7.61
C HIS A 137 -3.30 8.78 -6.59
N ILE A 138 -2.75 7.59 -6.37
CA ILE A 138 -3.14 6.66 -5.30
C ILE A 138 -1.88 6.33 -4.48
N VAL A 139 -1.97 6.45 -3.16
CA VAL A 139 -0.91 6.00 -2.24
C VAL A 139 -1.49 5.02 -1.23
N GLY A 140 -0.81 3.89 -1.03
CA GLY A 140 -1.03 3.01 0.11
C GLY A 140 0.04 3.24 1.17
N THR A 141 -0.33 3.46 2.41
CA THR A 141 0.65 3.67 3.50
C THR A 141 0.56 2.51 4.49
N ASP A 142 1.59 1.69 4.61
CA ASP A 142 1.60 0.58 5.57
C ASP A 142 1.93 1.12 6.97
N ILE A 143 1.01 0.90 7.91
CA ILE A 143 1.06 1.44 9.26
C ILE A 143 0.92 0.30 10.26
N VAL A 144 1.78 0.35 11.29
CA VAL A 144 1.66 -0.50 12.47
C VAL A 144 1.48 0.32 13.72
N ARG A 145 0.92 -0.29 14.76
CA ARG A 145 0.71 0.31 16.07
C ARG A 145 1.55 -0.43 17.10
N THR A 146 2.09 0.27 18.08
CA THR A 146 2.87 -0.32 19.20
C THR A 146 2.35 0.09 20.57
N GLY A 147 1.46 1.10 20.61
CA GLY A 147 0.86 1.64 21.82
C GLY A 147 -0.41 2.44 21.51
N GLU A 148 -1.03 3.01 22.54
CA GLU A 148 -2.36 3.63 22.41
C GLU A 148 -2.40 4.84 21.47
N ASP A 149 -1.38 5.66 21.41
CA ASP A 149 -1.31 6.78 20.47
C ASP A 149 -0.04 6.70 19.59
N GLN A 150 0.55 5.50 19.49
CA GLN A 150 1.84 5.29 18.83
C GLN A 150 1.70 4.45 17.55
N PHE A 151 1.82 5.13 16.41
CA PHE A 151 1.73 4.56 15.08
C PHE A 151 3.01 4.83 14.30
N PHE A 152 3.47 3.82 13.57
CA PHE A 152 4.65 3.90 12.71
C PHE A 152 4.28 3.57 11.28
N VAL A 153 4.75 4.37 10.32
CA VAL A 153 4.76 3.98 8.92
C VAL A 153 5.88 2.96 8.73
N LEU A 154 5.60 1.85 8.07
CA LEU A 154 6.57 0.83 7.66
C LEU A 154 7.06 1.03 6.24
N GLU A 155 6.14 1.40 5.34
CA GLU A 155 6.36 1.44 3.91
C GLU A 155 5.32 2.35 3.25
N ASP A 156 5.73 3.06 2.21
CA ASP A 156 4.84 3.79 1.31
C ASP A 156 4.73 2.99 0.01
N ASN A 157 3.55 2.94 -0.60
CA ASN A 157 3.32 2.21 -1.85
C ASN A 157 2.82 3.22 -2.89
N ALA A 158 3.73 3.67 -3.76
CA ALA A 158 3.52 4.80 -4.67
C ALA A 158 3.56 4.41 -6.15
N ARG A 159 3.86 3.14 -6.47
CA ARG A 159 3.78 2.57 -7.83
C ARG A 159 2.33 2.23 -8.20
N THR A 160 1.93 0.98 -7.98
CA THR A 160 0.64 0.40 -8.33
C THR A 160 -0.01 -0.21 -7.07
N PRO A 161 -0.33 0.60 -6.05
CA PRO A 161 -0.83 0.09 -4.77
C PRO A 161 -2.10 -0.73 -4.97
N SER A 162 -2.12 -1.91 -4.34
CA SER A 162 -3.23 -2.87 -4.38
C SER A 162 -3.81 -3.13 -2.99
N GLY A 163 -4.97 -3.78 -2.95
CA GLY A 163 -5.63 -4.26 -1.74
C GLY A 163 -6.97 -3.57 -1.42
N VAL A 164 -7.39 -2.61 -2.24
CA VAL A 164 -8.65 -1.88 -2.08
C VAL A 164 -9.84 -2.81 -2.26
N SER A 165 -9.77 -3.75 -3.20
CA SER A 165 -10.83 -4.74 -3.40
C SER A 165 -11.14 -5.49 -2.11
N TYR A 166 -10.11 -5.94 -1.39
CA TYR A 166 -10.25 -6.58 -0.08
C TYR A 166 -10.87 -5.67 0.98
N MET A 167 -10.46 -4.39 1.03
CA MET A 167 -11.09 -3.43 1.95
C MET A 167 -12.61 -3.34 1.72
N LEU A 168 -13.04 -3.28 0.46
CA LEU A 168 -14.46 -3.18 0.09
C LEU A 168 -15.22 -4.48 0.35
N GLU A 169 -14.68 -5.61 -0.08
CA GLU A 169 -15.28 -6.93 0.10
C GLU A 169 -15.35 -7.36 1.57
N ASN A 170 -14.34 -7.01 2.37
CA ASN A 170 -14.37 -7.24 3.82
C ASN A 170 -15.55 -6.48 4.47
N ARG A 171 -15.79 -5.23 4.04
CA ARG A 171 -16.91 -4.43 4.54
C ARG A 171 -18.26 -5.02 4.12
N GLU A 172 -18.43 -5.30 2.84
CA GLU A 172 -19.66 -5.88 2.29
C GLU A 172 -20.00 -7.20 2.98
N THR A 173 -19.00 -8.09 3.15
CA THR A 173 -19.20 -9.37 3.84
C THR A 173 -19.60 -9.17 5.30
N MET A 174 -18.95 -8.25 6.03
CA MET A 174 -19.34 -7.96 7.41
C MET A 174 -20.76 -7.40 7.50
N MET A 175 -21.15 -6.50 6.59
CA MET A 175 -22.50 -5.92 6.56
C MET A 175 -23.57 -6.95 6.24
N GLN A 176 -23.28 -7.89 5.34
CA GLN A 176 -24.20 -8.98 5.01
C GLN A 176 -24.33 -9.99 6.16
N MET A 177 -23.22 -10.32 6.83
CA MET A 177 -23.19 -11.36 7.86
C MET A 177 -23.63 -10.87 9.24
N PHE A 178 -23.38 -9.60 9.57
CA PHE A 178 -23.61 -9.01 10.88
C PHE A 178 -24.24 -7.60 10.79
N PRO A 179 -25.36 -7.41 10.08
CA PRO A 179 -25.98 -6.09 9.92
C PRO A 179 -26.33 -5.41 11.26
N GLU A 180 -26.62 -6.20 12.29
CA GLU A 180 -26.88 -5.72 13.64
C GLU A 180 -25.69 -4.96 14.26
N LEU A 181 -24.46 -5.33 13.90
CA LEU A 181 -23.26 -4.66 14.41
C LEU A 181 -23.11 -3.25 13.84
N PHE A 182 -23.47 -3.03 12.58
CA PHE A 182 -23.42 -1.71 11.92
C PHE A 182 -24.54 -0.78 12.39
N THR A 183 -25.60 -1.32 12.98
CA THR A 183 -26.63 -0.51 13.64
C THR A 183 -26.17 -0.04 15.03
N LYS A 184 -25.35 -0.84 15.72
CA LYS A 184 -24.84 -0.53 17.06
C LYS A 184 -23.55 0.30 17.05
N ASN A 185 -22.73 0.13 16.02
CA ASN A 185 -21.47 0.85 15.86
C ASN A 185 -21.61 1.85 14.70
N LYS A 186 -21.30 3.12 14.95
CA LYS A 186 -21.31 4.16 13.92
C LYS A 186 -20.08 4.06 13.02
N VAL A 187 -20.06 3.06 12.15
CA VAL A 187 -18.92 2.79 11.25
C VAL A 187 -18.99 3.70 10.02
N GLN A 188 -17.89 4.39 9.71
CA GLN A 188 -17.79 5.22 8.51
C GLN A 188 -17.77 4.39 7.22
N ARG A 189 -18.34 4.98 6.16
CA ARG A 189 -18.53 4.35 4.85
C ARG A 189 -17.23 4.27 4.05
N VAL A 190 -17.02 3.15 3.37
CA VAL A 190 -15.86 2.92 2.47
C VAL A 190 -16.27 2.57 1.04
N GLU A 191 -17.52 2.15 0.83
CA GLU A 191 -18.10 1.74 -0.46
C GLU A 191 -18.08 2.85 -1.52
N ASP A 192 -17.96 4.11 -1.10
CA ASP A 192 -17.82 5.26 -2.00
C ASP A 192 -16.45 5.30 -2.72
N TYR A 193 -15.49 4.44 -2.34
CA TYR A 193 -14.13 4.46 -2.90
C TYR A 193 -14.09 4.49 -4.43
N PRO A 194 -14.74 3.57 -5.19
CA PRO A 194 -14.58 3.53 -6.64
C PRO A 194 -15.10 4.81 -7.30
N ARG A 195 -16.24 5.33 -6.81
CA ARG A 195 -16.79 6.61 -7.26
C ARG A 195 -15.82 7.77 -7.00
N LEU A 196 -15.19 7.81 -5.83
CA LEU A 196 -14.21 8.83 -5.47
C LEU A 196 -12.92 8.72 -6.28
N LEU A 197 -12.44 7.50 -6.53
CA LEU A 197 -11.30 7.23 -7.38
C LEU A 197 -11.55 7.75 -8.80
N ARG A 198 -12.69 7.40 -9.41
CA ARG A 198 -13.08 7.92 -10.73
C ARG A 198 -13.15 9.44 -10.77
N GLN A 199 -13.70 10.07 -9.73
CA GLN A 199 -13.76 11.54 -9.62
C GLN A 199 -12.36 12.15 -9.53
N SER A 200 -11.48 11.59 -8.70
CA SER A 200 -10.09 12.04 -8.52
C SER A 200 -9.26 11.88 -9.78
N LEU A 201 -9.43 10.78 -10.52
CA LEU A 201 -8.76 10.55 -11.80
C LEU A 201 -9.26 11.52 -12.87
N ALA A 202 -10.59 11.69 -12.97
CA ALA A 202 -11.19 12.57 -13.97
C ALA A 202 -10.87 14.05 -13.73
N SER A 203 -10.66 14.50 -12.49
CA SER A 203 -10.26 15.89 -12.21
C SER A 203 -8.85 16.23 -12.68
N LEU A 204 -8.03 15.22 -12.96
CA LEU A 204 -6.67 15.33 -13.49
C LEU A 204 -6.62 15.12 -15.01
N ALA A 205 -7.70 15.42 -15.73
CA ALA A 205 -7.73 15.34 -17.18
C ALA A 205 -6.59 16.18 -17.80
N PRO A 206 -5.92 15.66 -18.83
CA PRO A 206 -4.79 16.33 -19.45
C PRO A 206 -5.25 17.58 -20.24
N PRO A 207 -4.36 18.56 -20.51
CA PRO A 207 -4.70 19.75 -21.28
C PRO A 207 -5.33 19.47 -22.66
N GLY A 208 -4.96 18.35 -23.30
CA GLY A 208 -5.51 17.91 -24.59
C GLY A 208 -6.94 17.34 -24.51
N CYS A 209 -7.52 17.15 -23.33
CA CYS A 209 -8.88 16.65 -23.14
C CYS A 209 -9.92 17.68 -23.59
N LYS A 210 -10.72 17.34 -24.61
CA LYS A 210 -11.81 18.18 -25.13
C LYS A 210 -13.14 17.64 -24.63
N GLY A 211 -13.64 18.15 -23.51
CA GLY A 211 -14.94 17.81 -22.96
C GLY A 211 -14.87 16.89 -21.73
N ARG A 212 -15.84 15.97 -21.60
CA ARG A 212 -15.92 15.07 -20.44
C ARG A 212 -14.78 14.03 -20.50
N PRO A 213 -13.89 13.96 -19.49
CA PRO A 213 -12.75 13.04 -19.52
C PRO A 213 -13.19 11.58 -19.55
N ARG A 214 -12.56 10.79 -20.41
CA ARG A 214 -12.68 9.33 -20.38
C ARG A 214 -11.55 8.71 -19.58
N VAL A 215 -11.94 8.01 -18.52
CA VAL A 215 -11.04 7.21 -17.66
C VAL A 215 -11.10 5.75 -18.12
N ALA A 216 -9.98 5.04 -18.10
CA ALA A 216 -9.88 3.60 -18.31
C ALA A 216 -8.82 2.98 -17.38
N VAL A 217 -8.92 1.67 -17.12
CA VAL A 217 -7.93 0.91 -16.35
C VAL A 217 -7.08 0.07 -17.29
N LEU A 218 -5.78 0.32 -17.35
CA LEU A 218 -4.83 -0.52 -18.09
C LEU A 218 -4.41 -1.70 -17.22
N THR A 219 -4.64 -2.92 -17.70
CA THR A 219 -4.27 -4.16 -17.01
C THR A 219 -3.25 -4.97 -17.83
N PRO A 220 -2.31 -5.69 -17.18
CA PRO A 220 -1.43 -6.65 -17.85
C PRO A 220 -2.13 -7.97 -18.24
N GLY A 221 -3.43 -8.11 -17.93
CA GLY A 221 -4.24 -9.28 -18.29
C GLY A 221 -4.35 -10.34 -17.20
N ILE A 222 -5.05 -11.43 -17.52
CA ILE A 222 -5.51 -12.47 -16.58
C ILE A 222 -4.41 -13.20 -15.81
N TYR A 223 -3.18 -13.21 -16.31
CA TYR A 223 -2.06 -13.91 -15.68
C TYR A 223 -1.40 -13.10 -14.56
N ASN A 224 -1.87 -11.90 -14.28
CA ASN A 224 -1.41 -11.09 -13.16
C ASN A 224 -2.21 -11.40 -11.89
N SER A 225 -1.51 -11.56 -10.76
CA SER A 225 -2.12 -11.92 -9.48
C SER A 225 -3.15 -10.92 -8.94
N ALA A 226 -3.10 -9.66 -9.39
CA ALA A 226 -4.04 -8.61 -9.01
C ALA A 226 -5.12 -8.35 -10.09
N TYR A 227 -5.22 -9.18 -11.13
CA TYR A 227 -6.19 -8.98 -12.22
C TYR A 227 -7.63 -8.87 -11.73
N TYR A 228 -8.01 -9.69 -10.73
CA TYR A 228 -9.33 -9.58 -10.07
C TYR A 228 -9.60 -8.15 -9.63
N GLU A 229 -8.68 -7.53 -8.88
CA GLU A 229 -8.84 -6.16 -8.40
C GLU A 229 -8.91 -5.14 -9.55
N HIS A 230 -8.17 -5.36 -10.63
CA HIS A 230 -8.22 -4.46 -11.79
C HIS A 230 -9.61 -4.47 -12.43
N SER A 231 -10.14 -5.67 -12.66
CA SER A 231 -11.47 -5.87 -13.23
C SER A 231 -12.58 -5.36 -12.31
N PHE A 232 -12.49 -5.66 -11.01
CA PHE A 232 -13.41 -5.20 -10.00
C PHE A 232 -13.45 -3.67 -9.93
N LEU A 233 -12.30 -3.00 -9.86
CA LEU A 233 -12.27 -1.54 -9.80
C LEU A 233 -12.76 -0.90 -11.11
N ALA A 234 -12.46 -1.48 -12.27
CA ALA A 234 -12.98 -0.98 -13.55
C ALA A 234 -14.51 -1.05 -13.59
N ASP A 235 -15.07 -2.19 -13.21
CA ASP A 235 -16.52 -2.43 -13.13
C ASP A 235 -17.20 -1.47 -12.13
N GLN A 236 -16.70 -1.41 -10.89
CA GLN A 236 -17.27 -0.55 -9.84
C GLN A 236 -17.14 0.95 -10.15
N MET A 237 -16.08 1.36 -10.86
CA MET A 237 -15.97 2.73 -11.38
C MET A 237 -16.91 2.98 -12.56
N GLY A 238 -17.36 1.94 -13.27
CA GLY A 238 -18.08 2.03 -14.54
C GLY A 238 -17.19 2.65 -15.63
N VAL A 239 -15.99 2.10 -15.79
CA VAL A 239 -14.98 2.48 -16.80
C VAL A 239 -14.46 1.24 -17.52
N GLU A 240 -13.82 1.43 -18.66
CA GLU A 240 -13.30 0.33 -19.46
C GLU A 240 -12.06 -0.30 -18.82
N LEU A 241 -12.01 -1.63 -18.79
CA LEU A 241 -10.80 -2.41 -18.53
C LEU A 241 -10.15 -2.73 -19.88
N VAL A 242 -8.91 -2.29 -20.07
CA VAL A 242 -8.21 -2.41 -21.36
C VAL A 242 -6.82 -3.02 -21.19
N GLU A 243 -6.39 -3.78 -22.18
CA GLU A 243 -5.01 -4.27 -22.32
C GLU A 243 -4.26 -3.43 -23.37
N GLY A 244 -2.92 -3.53 -23.41
CA GLY A 244 -2.10 -2.79 -24.38
C GLY A 244 -2.54 -3.01 -25.83
N GLY A 245 -2.97 -4.23 -26.17
CA GLY A 245 -3.46 -4.59 -27.51
C GLY A 245 -4.76 -3.91 -27.94
N ASP A 246 -5.56 -3.41 -26.99
CA ASP A 246 -6.81 -2.69 -27.26
C ASP A 246 -6.59 -1.22 -27.63
N LEU A 247 -5.38 -0.71 -27.36
CA LEU A 247 -5.03 0.70 -27.42
C LEU A 247 -4.06 0.99 -28.56
N ARG A 248 -4.22 2.14 -29.21
CA ARG A 248 -3.28 2.65 -30.21
C ARG A 248 -3.11 4.16 -30.10
N VAL A 249 -1.92 4.64 -30.41
CA VAL A 249 -1.68 6.07 -30.61
C VAL A 249 -2.15 6.46 -32.02
N ILE A 250 -3.14 7.34 -32.11
CA ILE A 250 -3.72 7.84 -33.36
C ILE A 250 -3.92 9.35 -33.22
N ASP A 251 -3.39 10.14 -34.16
CA ASP A 251 -3.43 11.61 -34.14
C ASP A 251 -2.89 12.20 -32.82
N GLY A 252 -1.82 11.62 -32.29
CA GLY A 252 -1.19 12.08 -31.04
C GLY A 252 -2.03 11.85 -29.78
N ARG A 253 -3.02 10.94 -29.81
CA ARG A 253 -3.90 10.59 -28.69
C ARG A 253 -3.95 9.07 -28.54
N VAL A 254 -4.04 8.57 -27.30
CA VAL A 254 -4.32 7.16 -27.05
C VAL A 254 -5.80 6.91 -27.30
N LYS A 255 -6.12 5.99 -28.21
CA LYS A 255 -7.50 5.62 -28.54
C LYS A 255 -7.69 4.11 -28.36
N MET A 256 -8.82 3.76 -27.74
CA MET A 256 -9.31 2.41 -27.58
C MET A 256 -10.08 1.96 -28.82
N ARG A 257 -9.88 0.71 -29.25
CA ARG A 257 -10.64 0.12 -30.34
C ARG A 257 -12.06 -0.22 -29.90
N THR A 258 -13.07 0.27 -30.61
CA THR A 258 -14.47 -0.13 -30.44
C THR A 258 -15.05 -0.68 -31.75
N THR A 259 -16.25 -1.23 -31.70
CA THR A 259 -16.99 -1.66 -32.91
C THR A 259 -17.37 -0.50 -33.83
N ARG A 260 -17.46 0.73 -33.30
CA ARG A 260 -17.81 1.95 -34.05
C ARG A 260 -16.60 2.77 -34.50
N GLY A 261 -15.39 2.32 -34.16
CA GLY A 261 -14.14 3.02 -34.46
C GLY A 261 -13.30 3.27 -33.22
N TYR A 262 -12.29 4.13 -33.36
CA TYR A 262 -11.36 4.43 -32.28
C TYR A 262 -11.84 5.59 -31.42
N GLU A 263 -11.85 5.37 -30.11
CA GLU A 263 -12.37 6.31 -29.13
C GLU A 263 -11.26 6.75 -28.17
N ALA A 264 -11.07 8.06 -27.97
CA ALA A 264 -9.97 8.57 -27.15
C ALA A 264 -10.16 8.24 -25.66
N ILE A 265 -9.04 7.97 -24.99
CA ILE A 265 -8.90 7.90 -23.53
C ILE A 265 -8.09 9.12 -23.09
N ASP A 266 -8.54 9.78 -22.02
CA ASP A 266 -7.90 10.98 -21.47
C ASP A 266 -7.07 10.66 -20.23
N VAL A 267 -7.54 9.74 -19.40
CA VAL A 267 -6.88 9.34 -18.15
C VAL A 267 -6.78 7.83 -18.09
N LEU A 268 -5.56 7.31 -17.94
CA LEU A 268 -5.29 5.88 -17.86
C LEU A 268 -4.80 5.54 -16.45
N TYR A 269 -5.65 4.87 -15.68
CA TYR A 269 -5.25 4.27 -14.42
C TYR A 269 -4.48 2.99 -14.73
N ARG A 270 -3.14 3.08 -14.69
CA ARG A 270 -2.27 1.97 -15.03
C ARG A 270 -2.11 1.01 -13.86
N ARG A 271 -2.19 -0.28 -14.17
CA ARG A 271 -1.84 -1.39 -13.29
C ARG A 271 -0.67 -2.21 -13.87
N VAL A 272 0.15 -1.54 -14.67
CA VAL A 272 1.33 -2.06 -15.35
C VAL A 272 2.54 -1.24 -14.87
N ASP A 273 3.64 -1.92 -14.56
CA ASP A 273 4.89 -1.27 -14.11
C ASP A 273 5.54 -0.42 -15.22
N ASP A 274 6.38 0.53 -14.81
CA ASP A 274 6.98 1.53 -15.71
C ASP A 274 7.70 0.90 -16.90
N ASP A 275 8.56 -0.09 -16.62
CA ASP A 275 9.36 -0.81 -17.62
C ASP A 275 8.53 -1.40 -18.76
N PHE A 276 7.28 -1.76 -18.49
CA PHE A 276 6.40 -2.43 -19.45
C PHE A 276 5.44 -1.47 -20.15
N LEU A 277 5.40 -0.19 -19.77
CA LEU A 277 4.38 0.77 -20.19
C LEU A 277 4.51 1.22 -21.65
N ASP A 278 5.72 1.35 -22.16
CA ASP A 278 6.00 1.83 -23.52
C ASP A 278 7.23 1.13 -24.11
N PRO A 279 7.07 0.20 -25.08
CA PRO A 279 8.21 -0.49 -25.68
C PRO A 279 9.11 0.40 -26.56
N LEU A 280 8.69 1.63 -26.90
CA LEU A 280 9.56 2.57 -27.61
C LEU A 280 10.46 3.38 -26.67
N THR A 281 10.13 3.42 -25.37
CA THR A 281 10.86 4.18 -24.35
C THR A 281 11.59 3.28 -23.37
N PHE A 282 10.94 2.21 -22.91
CA PHE A 282 11.42 1.31 -21.85
C PHE A 282 11.81 -0.06 -22.42
N ARG A 283 11.18 -1.15 -21.97
CA ARG A 283 11.51 -2.51 -22.43
C ARG A 283 10.96 -2.76 -23.84
N PRO A 284 11.83 -2.95 -24.85
CA PRO A 284 11.41 -3.14 -26.24
C PRO A 284 10.68 -4.47 -26.49
N ASP A 285 10.85 -5.44 -25.58
CA ASP A 285 10.18 -6.74 -25.60
C ASP A 285 8.81 -6.72 -24.89
N SER A 286 8.40 -5.58 -24.32
CA SER A 286 7.10 -5.49 -23.64
C SER A 286 5.94 -5.61 -24.63
N ALA A 287 5.01 -6.52 -24.32
CA ALA A 287 3.72 -6.65 -25.00
C ALA A 287 2.54 -6.07 -24.18
N LEU A 288 2.81 -5.54 -22.98
CA LEU A 288 1.77 -5.09 -22.04
C LEU A 288 1.41 -3.61 -22.22
N GLY A 289 2.37 -2.82 -22.74
CA GLY A 289 2.28 -1.38 -22.88
C GLY A 289 1.66 -0.90 -24.19
N ILE A 290 1.75 0.42 -24.41
CA ILE A 290 1.24 1.10 -25.59
C ILE A 290 2.42 1.82 -26.27
N PRO A 291 2.86 1.40 -27.48
CA PRO A 291 3.97 2.05 -28.18
C PRO A 291 3.74 3.56 -28.36
N GLY A 292 4.67 4.37 -27.82
CA GLY A 292 4.66 5.84 -27.93
C GLY A 292 3.75 6.56 -26.94
N ILE A 293 3.21 5.88 -25.93
CA ILE A 293 2.38 6.52 -24.90
C ILE A 293 3.13 7.59 -24.12
N MET A 294 4.46 7.45 -23.93
CA MET A 294 5.26 8.47 -23.23
C MET A 294 5.32 9.78 -24.02
N ASP A 295 5.32 9.73 -25.35
CA ASP A 295 5.28 10.93 -26.19
C ASP A 295 3.91 11.61 -26.12
N VAL A 296 2.83 10.83 -26.10
CA VAL A 296 1.47 11.35 -25.88
C VAL A 296 1.35 11.99 -24.50
N TYR A 297 1.99 11.41 -23.49
CA TYR A 297 2.01 11.92 -22.13
C TYR A 297 2.76 13.25 -22.04
N ARG A 298 3.96 13.33 -22.62
CA ARG A 298 4.76 14.56 -22.72
C ARG A 298 4.06 15.66 -23.51
N ALA A 299 3.30 15.30 -24.53
CA ALA A 299 2.50 16.25 -25.32
C ALA A 299 1.26 16.77 -24.57
N GLY A 300 0.99 16.30 -23.34
CA GLY A 300 -0.17 16.72 -22.54
C GLY A 300 -1.50 16.19 -23.10
N ASN A 301 -1.47 15.03 -23.77
CA ASN A 301 -2.62 14.44 -24.45
C ASN A 301 -3.19 13.21 -23.73
N ILE A 302 -2.58 12.77 -22.63
CA ILE A 302 -3.06 11.72 -21.73
C ILE A 302 -2.59 12.04 -20.30
N THR A 303 -3.30 11.58 -19.28
CA THR A 303 -2.81 11.49 -17.90
C THR A 303 -2.59 10.03 -17.56
N ILE A 304 -1.44 9.69 -16.97
CA ILE A 304 -1.10 8.34 -16.52
C ILE A 304 -1.09 8.33 -15.00
N ALA A 305 -1.93 7.49 -14.40
CA ALA A 305 -2.12 7.41 -12.95
C ALA A 305 -1.74 6.02 -12.41
N ASN A 306 -0.82 5.86 -11.47
CA ASN A 306 0.15 6.85 -11.00
C ASN A 306 1.14 7.24 -12.12
N ALA A 307 1.79 8.39 -12.00
CA ALA A 307 2.80 8.80 -12.97
C ALA A 307 3.95 7.77 -13.03
N PRO A 308 4.62 7.59 -14.18
CA PRO A 308 5.89 6.88 -14.24
C PRO A 308 6.94 7.52 -13.33
N GLY A 309 7.84 6.72 -12.76
CA GLY A 309 8.96 7.19 -11.95
C GLY A 309 8.62 7.47 -10.49
N THR A 310 7.44 7.07 -10.01
CA THR A 310 7.09 7.18 -8.59
C THR A 310 7.81 6.16 -7.71
N GLY A 311 8.35 5.08 -8.29
CA GLY A 311 8.98 3.99 -7.54
C GLY A 311 10.26 4.37 -6.77
N ILE A 312 10.84 5.53 -7.03
CA ILE A 312 11.93 6.04 -6.18
C ILE A 312 11.43 6.50 -4.81
N SER A 313 10.17 6.94 -4.70
CA SER A 313 9.61 7.44 -3.45
C SER A 313 9.22 6.35 -2.45
N ASP A 314 9.09 5.10 -2.92
CA ASP A 314 8.86 3.91 -2.07
C ASP A 314 10.09 3.02 -1.89
N ASP A 315 11.27 3.46 -2.36
CA ASP A 315 12.52 2.75 -2.10
C ASP A 315 12.92 2.78 -0.61
N LYS A 316 13.47 1.67 -0.12
CA LYS A 316 13.83 1.52 1.31
C LYS A 316 14.93 2.48 1.77
N ALA A 317 15.86 2.87 0.90
CA ALA A 317 16.85 3.89 1.24
C ALA A 317 16.14 5.24 1.42
N ILE A 318 15.29 5.63 0.46
CA ILE A 318 14.56 6.89 0.51
C ILE A 318 13.60 6.94 1.71
N TYR A 319 12.97 5.82 2.05
CA TYR A 319 12.15 5.68 3.26
C TYR A 319 12.92 6.12 4.52
N SER A 320 14.21 5.80 4.65
CA SER A 320 15.02 6.20 5.81
C SER A 320 15.30 7.71 5.90
N TYR A 321 15.02 8.47 4.83
CA TYR A 321 15.09 9.94 4.79
C TYR A 321 13.71 10.61 4.82
N MET A 322 12.63 9.84 4.98
CA MET A 322 11.27 10.40 4.92
C MET A 322 11.00 11.47 6.00
N PRO A 323 11.51 11.35 7.24
CA PRO A 323 11.38 12.44 8.21
C PRO A 323 11.96 13.77 7.70
N GLU A 324 13.15 13.72 7.10
CA GLU A 324 13.85 14.86 6.52
C GLU A 324 13.12 15.40 5.28
N ILE A 325 12.55 14.52 4.44
CA ILE A 325 11.71 14.88 3.28
C ILE A 325 10.48 15.66 3.74
N VAL A 326 9.74 15.11 4.72
CA VAL A 326 8.54 15.76 5.26
C VAL A 326 8.86 17.11 5.86
N GLU A 327 9.94 17.20 6.65
CA GLU A 327 10.37 18.47 7.24
C GLU A 327 10.76 19.50 6.16
N PHE A 328 11.50 19.08 5.14
CA PHE A 328 11.96 19.96 4.06
C PHE A 328 10.81 20.58 3.26
N TYR A 329 9.82 19.78 2.84
CA TYR A 329 8.73 20.26 1.98
C TYR A 329 7.53 20.82 2.74
N THR A 330 7.32 20.41 3.99
CA THR A 330 6.17 20.90 4.79
C THR A 330 6.54 21.96 5.82
N GLY A 331 7.84 22.17 6.07
CA GLY A 331 8.36 23.07 7.10
C GLY A 331 8.00 22.63 8.54
N ARG A 332 7.50 21.41 8.71
CA ARG A 332 6.98 20.88 9.97
C ARG A 332 7.53 19.47 10.19
N LYS A 333 7.75 19.11 11.46
CA LYS A 333 8.11 17.74 11.82
C LYS A 333 7.02 16.75 11.37
N PRO A 334 7.38 15.49 11.04
CA PRO A 334 6.40 14.46 10.72
C PRO A 334 5.42 14.24 11.87
N LEU A 335 4.13 14.17 11.56
CA LEU A 335 3.08 13.79 12.51
C LEU A 335 3.00 12.27 12.71
N LEU A 336 3.39 11.49 11.70
CA LEU A 336 3.56 10.05 11.80
C LEU A 336 5.03 9.69 11.87
N GLU A 337 5.35 8.79 12.77
CA GLU A 337 6.71 8.33 12.98
C GLU A 337 7.09 7.31 11.89
N ASN A 338 8.34 7.35 11.46
CA ASN A 338 8.95 6.19 10.82
C ASN A 338 9.48 5.25 11.91
N VAL A 339 9.46 3.95 11.64
CA VAL A 339 10.68 3.13 11.69
C VAL A 339 11.98 3.79 12.18
N PRO A 340 12.42 3.82 13.46
CA PRO A 340 13.82 4.18 13.73
C PRO A 340 14.73 3.31 12.88
N THR A 341 15.49 3.93 11.99
CA THR A 341 16.23 3.23 10.94
C THR A 341 17.68 3.68 10.95
N TRP A 342 18.59 2.74 11.20
CA TRP A 342 20.02 2.95 11.07
C TRP A 342 20.43 2.72 9.61
N ARG A 343 21.06 3.73 9.01
CA ARG A 343 21.59 3.68 7.65
C ARG A 343 23.01 3.12 7.72
N CYS A 344 23.21 1.87 7.31
CA CYS A 344 24.50 1.21 7.49
C CYS A 344 25.61 1.83 6.61
N SER A 345 25.29 2.68 5.64
CA SER A 345 26.26 3.52 4.93
C SER A 345 26.98 4.53 5.83
N GLU A 346 26.37 4.92 6.96
CA GLU A 346 26.97 5.84 7.93
C GLU A 346 27.84 5.06 8.93
N PRO A 347 29.11 5.44 9.16
CA PRO A 347 30.04 4.67 10.01
C PRO A 347 29.54 4.41 11.44
N GLU A 348 28.93 5.41 12.08
CA GLU A 348 28.39 5.26 13.44
C GLU A 348 27.18 4.34 13.50
N SER A 349 26.28 4.44 12.51
CA SER A 349 25.13 3.54 12.36
C SER A 349 25.62 2.11 12.10
N LEU A 350 26.59 1.89 11.22
CA LEU A 350 27.17 0.57 10.96
C LEU A 350 27.76 -0.05 12.22
N LYS A 351 28.53 0.74 12.98
CA LYS A 351 29.14 0.30 14.24
C LYS A 351 28.06 -0.16 15.23
N TYR A 352 27.04 0.67 15.45
CA TYR A 352 25.93 0.32 16.33
C TYR A 352 25.22 -0.97 15.87
N VAL A 353 24.94 -1.09 14.57
CA VAL A 353 24.26 -2.27 14.01
C VAL A 353 25.08 -3.55 14.20
N LEU A 354 26.40 -3.50 14.03
CA LEU A 354 27.29 -4.64 14.25
C LEU A 354 27.35 -5.03 15.73
N GLU A 355 27.39 -4.05 16.64
CA GLU A 355 27.41 -4.26 18.10
C GLU A 355 26.08 -4.85 18.61
N HIS A 356 24.96 -4.46 18.00
CA HIS A 356 23.60 -4.84 18.41
C HIS A 356 22.89 -5.78 17.42
N ILE A 357 23.64 -6.50 16.56
CA ILE A 357 23.07 -7.34 15.49
C ILE A 357 22.06 -8.39 16.00
N SER A 358 22.15 -8.80 17.27
CA SER A 358 21.24 -9.74 17.91
C SER A 358 19.88 -9.16 18.29
N GLU A 359 19.72 -7.85 18.25
CA GLU A 359 18.51 -7.12 18.71
C GLU A 359 17.72 -6.50 17.55
N LEU A 360 18.35 -6.41 16.38
CA LEU A 360 17.88 -5.66 15.22
C LEU A 360 17.37 -6.57 14.11
N VAL A 361 16.56 -5.99 13.24
CA VAL A 361 16.20 -6.56 11.94
C VAL A 361 16.97 -5.81 10.86
N ILE A 362 17.83 -6.52 10.11
CA ILE A 362 18.65 -5.94 9.03
C ILE A 362 18.04 -6.34 7.69
N LYS A 363 17.86 -5.37 6.79
CA LYS A 363 17.21 -5.57 5.49
C LYS A 363 18.07 -4.99 4.37
N GLU A 364 18.13 -5.68 3.24
CA GLU A 364 18.65 -5.11 1.99
C GLU A 364 17.75 -3.97 1.46
N VAL A 365 18.39 -2.93 0.94
CA VAL A 365 17.78 -1.73 0.36
C VAL A 365 17.03 -2.04 -0.94
N HIS A 366 17.59 -2.86 -1.82
CA HIS A 366 17.01 -3.15 -3.15
C HIS A 366 16.31 -4.52 -3.26
N GLY A 367 16.03 -5.20 -2.14
CA GLY A 367 15.36 -6.51 -2.13
C GLY A 367 13.84 -6.42 -2.00
N SER A 368 13.09 -7.29 -2.69
CA SER A 368 11.64 -7.48 -2.50
C SER A 368 11.34 -8.78 -1.74
N GLY A 369 10.21 -8.84 -1.04
CA GLY A 369 9.64 -10.11 -0.56
C GLY A 369 10.36 -10.83 0.58
N GLY A 370 11.13 -10.15 1.44
CA GLY A 370 11.74 -10.74 2.63
C GLY A 370 13.03 -11.54 2.39
N TYR A 371 13.49 -11.65 1.14
CA TYR A 371 14.83 -12.12 0.81
C TYR A 371 15.87 -11.04 1.17
N GLY A 372 17.06 -11.45 1.63
CA GLY A 372 18.12 -10.52 2.06
C GLY A 372 17.87 -9.85 3.41
N MET A 373 17.24 -10.55 4.36
CA MET A 373 16.92 -10.05 5.70
C MET A 373 17.50 -10.94 6.81
N LEU A 374 18.01 -10.33 7.88
CA LEU A 374 18.38 -10.98 9.14
C LEU A 374 17.43 -10.53 10.24
N VAL A 375 16.80 -11.47 10.95
CA VAL A 375 16.05 -11.20 12.19
C VAL A 375 16.95 -11.57 13.37
N GLY A 376 17.67 -10.57 13.89
CA GLY A 376 18.68 -10.73 14.94
C GLY A 376 18.20 -11.61 16.09
N PRO A 377 17.07 -11.32 16.75
CA PRO A 377 16.62 -12.04 17.94
C PRO A 377 16.41 -13.55 17.73
N THR A 378 16.00 -13.96 16.53
CA THR A 378 15.72 -15.37 16.20
C THR A 378 16.86 -16.06 15.46
N ALA A 379 17.82 -15.31 14.94
CA ALA A 379 18.98 -15.85 14.22
C ALA A 379 19.98 -16.52 15.17
N THR A 380 20.61 -17.59 14.70
CA THR A 380 21.72 -18.26 15.38
C THR A 380 22.97 -17.39 15.41
N LYS A 381 23.93 -17.73 16.28
CA LYS A 381 25.22 -17.01 16.34
C LYS A 381 25.98 -17.09 15.01
N GLN A 382 25.92 -18.23 14.32
CA GLN A 382 26.60 -18.42 13.03
C GLN A 382 25.98 -17.52 11.96
N GLU A 383 24.65 -17.51 11.83
CA GLU A 383 23.95 -16.66 10.85
C GLU A 383 24.23 -15.17 11.10
N ARG A 384 24.27 -14.72 12.37
CA ARG A 384 24.62 -13.35 12.71
C ARG A 384 26.07 -13.01 12.30
N SER A 385 27.01 -13.92 12.55
CA SER A 385 28.42 -13.74 12.16
C SER A 385 28.57 -13.66 10.63
N ASP A 386 27.94 -14.58 9.90
CA ASP A 386 28.01 -14.61 8.44
C ASP A 386 27.37 -13.35 7.83
N PHE A 387 26.26 -12.87 8.41
CA PHE A 387 25.61 -11.65 7.96
C PHE A 387 26.42 -10.40 8.30
N ALA A 388 27.11 -10.36 9.44
CA ALA A 388 27.99 -9.26 9.81
C ALA A 388 29.12 -9.06 8.79
N GLU A 389 29.70 -10.15 8.26
CA GLU A 389 30.73 -10.05 7.21
C GLU A 389 30.14 -9.55 5.88
N LYS A 390 28.94 -10.02 5.50
CA LYS A 390 28.22 -9.48 4.33
C LYS A 390 27.92 -7.98 4.47
N LEU A 391 27.49 -7.57 5.66
CA LEU A 391 27.18 -6.18 5.98
C LEU A 391 28.43 -5.28 5.88
N LYS A 392 29.56 -5.70 6.45
CA LYS A 392 30.84 -4.97 6.35
C LYS A 392 31.34 -4.84 4.92
N ALA A 393 31.10 -5.85 4.08
CA ALA A 393 31.56 -5.84 2.69
C ALA A 393 30.83 -4.82 1.82
N LYS A 394 29.53 -4.59 2.06
CA LYS A 394 28.69 -3.65 1.30
C LYS A 394 27.70 -2.91 2.20
N PRO A 395 28.17 -2.04 3.12
CA PRO A 395 27.32 -1.43 4.14
C PRO A 395 26.18 -0.59 3.54
N GLY A 396 26.44 0.12 2.44
CA GLY A 396 25.42 0.94 1.77
C GLY A 396 24.23 0.18 1.20
N ASN A 397 24.29 -1.15 1.12
CA ASN A 397 23.18 -1.97 0.64
C ASN A 397 22.18 -2.36 1.74
N TYR A 398 22.41 -1.94 2.99
CA TYR A 398 21.61 -2.39 4.12
C TYR A 398 21.12 -1.23 5.00
N ILE A 399 19.96 -1.46 5.60
CA ILE A 399 19.42 -0.68 6.71
C ILE A 399 19.10 -1.62 7.88
N ALA A 400 19.09 -1.09 9.10
CA ALA A 400 18.66 -1.84 10.27
C ALA A 400 17.54 -1.11 11.01
N GLN A 401 16.65 -1.87 11.62
CA GLN A 401 15.50 -1.38 12.37
C GLN A 401 15.35 -2.16 13.68
N PRO A 402 14.77 -1.58 14.74
CA PRO A 402 14.48 -2.32 15.94
C PRO A 402 13.39 -3.37 15.66
N THR A 403 13.38 -4.43 16.46
CA THR A 403 12.25 -5.36 16.46
C THR A 403 11.05 -4.67 17.12
N LEU A 404 10.06 -4.28 16.32
CA LEU A 404 8.86 -3.63 16.84
C LEU A 404 7.93 -4.64 17.53
N ALA A 405 7.42 -4.26 18.70
CA ALA A 405 6.33 -4.96 19.36
C ALA A 405 4.99 -4.58 18.70
N LEU A 406 4.74 -5.14 17.51
CA LEU A 406 3.53 -4.91 16.74
C LEU A 406 2.29 -5.19 17.60
N SER A 407 1.29 -4.32 17.51
CA SER A 407 0.01 -4.51 18.21
C SER A 407 -0.64 -5.82 17.82
N THR A 408 -1.47 -6.34 18.71
CA THR A 408 -2.30 -7.52 18.46
C THR A 408 -3.76 -7.14 18.34
N VAL A 409 -4.46 -7.80 17.43
CA VAL A 409 -5.93 -7.77 17.32
C VAL A 409 -6.47 -9.16 17.67
N PRO A 410 -7.64 -9.28 18.33
CA PRO A 410 -8.31 -10.56 18.47
C PRO A 410 -8.65 -11.15 17.10
N ILE A 411 -8.40 -12.44 16.94
CA ILE A 411 -8.82 -13.24 15.79
C ILE A 411 -9.69 -14.40 16.28
N PHE A 412 -10.58 -14.87 15.44
CA PHE A 412 -11.38 -16.06 15.70
C PHE A 412 -10.55 -17.32 15.39
N VAL A 413 -10.44 -18.21 16.37
CA VAL A 413 -9.74 -19.50 16.29
C VAL A 413 -10.63 -20.60 16.87
N ASP A 414 -10.28 -21.87 16.65
CA ASP A 414 -11.07 -23.03 17.13
C ASP A 414 -11.39 -22.99 18.65
N LYS A 415 -10.53 -22.35 19.45
CA LYS A 415 -10.67 -22.21 20.91
C LYS A 415 -11.30 -20.87 21.36
N GLY A 416 -11.92 -20.13 20.45
CA GLY A 416 -12.54 -18.81 20.73
C GLY A 416 -11.76 -17.67 20.10
N ILE A 417 -11.27 -16.72 20.91
CA ILE A 417 -10.47 -15.59 20.43
C ILE A 417 -9.04 -15.64 20.91
N ALA A 418 -8.11 -15.26 20.03
CA ALA A 418 -6.70 -15.16 20.39
C ALA A 418 -6.04 -13.94 19.73
N PRO A 419 -5.07 -13.29 20.39
CA PRO A 419 -4.37 -12.14 19.83
C PRO A 419 -3.44 -12.56 18.69
N ARG A 420 -3.40 -11.77 17.61
CA ARG A 420 -2.41 -11.88 16.51
C ARG A 420 -1.93 -10.52 16.04
N HIS A 421 -0.68 -10.48 15.58
CA HIS A 421 -0.07 -9.27 15.05
C HIS A 421 -0.75 -8.81 13.76
N VAL A 422 -0.85 -7.49 13.61
CA VAL A 422 -1.67 -6.85 12.59
C VAL A 422 -0.95 -5.62 12.01
N ASP A 423 -1.24 -5.31 10.75
CA ASP A 423 -0.93 -4.01 10.15
C ASP A 423 -2.14 -3.41 9.42
N LEU A 424 -1.99 -2.17 8.98
CA LEU A 424 -3.01 -1.41 8.28
C LEU A 424 -2.44 -0.74 7.05
N ARG A 425 -3.14 -0.85 5.93
CA ARG A 425 -2.88 -0.05 4.74
C ARG A 425 -4.08 0.83 4.41
N PRO A 426 -4.12 2.10 4.85
CA PRO A 426 -5.04 3.09 4.32
C PRO A 426 -4.70 3.45 2.88
N TYR A 427 -5.71 3.91 2.14
CA TYR A 427 -5.54 4.41 0.78
C TYR A 427 -5.86 5.90 0.70
N VAL A 428 -4.99 6.61 0.00
CA VAL A 428 -5.09 8.05 -0.23
C VAL A 428 -5.31 8.29 -1.72
N LEU A 429 -6.29 9.12 -2.04
CA LEU A 429 -6.55 9.62 -3.39
C LEU A 429 -6.04 11.05 -3.48
N VAL A 430 -5.21 11.33 -4.48
CA VAL A 430 -4.58 12.64 -4.69
C VAL A 430 -4.99 13.18 -6.05
N SER A 431 -5.53 14.39 -6.04
CA SER A 431 -5.81 15.22 -7.22
C SER A 431 -5.59 16.69 -6.87
N ASP A 432 -6.53 17.58 -7.17
CA ASP A 432 -6.57 18.93 -6.60
C ASP A 432 -6.80 18.92 -5.08
N LYS A 433 -7.25 17.78 -4.55
CA LYS A 433 -7.49 17.52 -3.13
C LYS A 433 -6.84 16.22 -2.72
N VAL A 434 -6.43 16.13 -1.46
CA VAL A 434 -6.05 14.87 -0.82
C VAL A 434 -7.27 14.31 -0.10
N LYS A 435 -7.62 13.05 -0.38
CA LYS A 435 -8.73 12.36 0.28
C LYS A 435 -8.26 11.03 0.84
N ILE A 436 -8.35 10.90 2.16
CA ILE A 436 -8.05 9.66 2.89
C ILE A 436 -9.38 8.94 3.12
N ILE A 437 -9.41 7.66 2.79
CA ILE A 437 -10.60 6.82 2.90
C ILE A 437 -10.66 6.30 4.34
N PRO A 438 -11.78 6.44 5.08
CA PRO A 438 -11.91 6.07 6.49
C PRO A 438 -11.97 4.55 6.70
N GLY A 439 -10.87 3.89 6.37
CA GLY A 439 -10.69 2.44 6.35
C GLY A 439 -9.35 2.07 5.70
N GLY A 440 -9.18 0.79 5.44
CA GLY A 440 -7.98 0.28 4.81
C GLY A 440 -7.95 -1.24 4.84
N LEU A 441 -6.98 -1.80 4.13
CA LEU A 441 -6.70 -3.22 4.20
C LEU A 441 -5.99 -3.51 5.52
N THR A 442 -6.66 -4.22 6.42
CA THR A 442 -6.02 -4.79 7.62
C THR A 442 -5.54 -6.21 7.30
N ARG A 443 -4.25 -6.48 7.50
CA ARG A 443 -3.67 -7.82 7.34
C ARG A 443 -3.24 -8.36 8.70
N VAL A 444 -3.43 -9.67 8.90
CA VAL A 444 -3.19 -10.33 10.18
C VAL A 444 -2.32 -11.58 10.03
N ALA A 445 -1.37 -11.74 10.94
CA ALA A 445 -0.50 -12.90 10.99
C ALA A 445 -1.25 -14.07 11.66
N LEU A 446 -1.79 -15.00 10.87
CA LEU A 446 -2.65 -16.07 11.42
C LEU A 446 -1.89 -17.05 12.34
N LYS A 447 -0.62 -17.32 12.02
CA LYS A 447 0.23 -18.21 12.82
C LYS A 447 0.60 -17.55 14.15
N GLN A 448 0.40 -18.27 15.25
CA GLN A 448 0.74 -17.80 16.59
C GLN A 448 2.22 -17.40 16.67
N GLY A 449 2.49 -16.21 17.21
CA GLY A 449 3.84 -15.66 17.38
C GLY A 449 4.51 -15.17 16.09
N SER A 450 3.84 -15.28 14.93
CA SER A 450 4.37 -14.76 13.67
C SER A 450 4.17 -13.24 13.59
N LEU A 451 5.21 -12.53 13.11
CA LEU A 451 5.12 -11.13 12.70
C LEU A 451 4.84 -10.98 11.20
N VAL A 452 4.79 -12.09 10.47
CA VAL A 452 4.56 -12.12 9.02
C VAL A 452 3.06 -11.98 8.74
N VAL A 453 2.66 -10.79 8.32
CA VAL A 453 1.28 -10.44 7.94
C VAL A 453 1.04 -10.48 6.43
N ASN A 454 2.09 -10.69 5.61
CA ASN A 454 1.97 -10.70 4.15
C ASN A 454 1.09 -11.87 3.68
N SER A 455 0.08 -11.56 2.87
CA SER A 455 -0.86 -12.53 2.31
C SER A 455 -0.17 -13.61 1.45
N SER A 456 0.92 -13.27 0.76
CA SER A 456 1.71 -14.24 -0.01
C SER A 456 2.41 -15.30 0.86
N GLN A 457 2.48 -15.07 2.18
CA GLN A 457 3.09 -15.97 3.16
C GLN A 457 2.06 -16.49 4.19
N GLY A 458 0.77 -16.47 3.85
CA GLY A 458 -0.30 -17.03 4.69
C GLY A 458 -0.91 -16.05 5.71
N GLY A 459 -0.76 -14.74 5.48
CA GLY A 459 -1.52 -13.71 6.20
C GLY A 459 -3.00 -13.69 5.81
N GLY A 460 -3.89 -13.45 6.78
CA GLY A 460 -5.31 -13.25 6.56
C GLY A 460 -5.69 -11.76 6.51
N THR A 461 -6.97 -11.47 6.29
CA THR A 461 -7.50 -10.11 6.32
C THR A 461 -8.72 -9.97 7.23
N LYS A 462 -9.01 -8.75 7.62
CA LYS A 462 -10.16 -8.35 8.45
C LYS A 462 -10.73 -7.03 7.94
N ASP A 463 -12.00 -6.76 8.23
CA ASP A 463 -12.56 -5.42 8.05
C ASP A 463 -11.94 -4.42 9.04
N THR A 464 -11.72 -3.19 8.58
CA THR A 464 -11.23 -2.09 9.42
C THR A 464 -12.38 -1.11 9.63
N TRP A 465 -12.87 -0.99 10.87
CA TRP A 465 -13.90 -0.04 11.22
C TRP A 465 -13.28 1.25 11.73
N VAL A 466 -13.52 2.34 11.02
CA VAL A 466 -13.29 3.68 11.55
C VAL A 466 -14.62 4.18 12.09
N LEU A 467 -14.67 4.53 13.38
CA LEU A 467 -15.89 5.04 14.00
C LEU A 467 -16.09 6.53 13.71
N GLU A 468 -17.35 6.97 13.69
CA GLU A 468 -17.71 8.37 13.86
C GLU A 468 -17.43 8.84 15.30
N ASP A 469 -17.35 10.16 15.50
CA ASP A 469 -17.15 10.77 16.83
C ASP A 469 -18.42 10.72 17.72
#